data_AF-A4RSJ0-F1
#
_entry.id   AF-A4RSJ0-F1
#
_cell.length_a   1.000
_cell.length_b   1.000
_cell.length_c   1.000
_cell.angle_alpha   90.00
_cell.angle_beta   90.00
_cell.angle_gamma   90.00
#
_symmetry.space_group_name_H-M   'P 1'
#
loop_
_entity.id
_entity.type
_entity.pdbx_description
1 polymer ?
#
loop_
_entity_poly.entity_id
_entity_poly.type
_entity_poly.pdbx_seq_one_letter_code
_entity_poly.pdbx_strand_id
1 'polypeptide(L)'
;MPESSARSRDAVSGSSDVLSSSNRGRRKRARAADDVTGPSLLGFVQVDVRSLDAAAVRAPKYEEPLECGQVSKRRDERLTTYDATNLRRLRGVNAGAGADLNQGFGTFRDRDRREIYPAPVHVIFGAIEASGQTKVLEDVDVITWRGNMSKLLTTAWNVSEAWTMEAELVNNRTIVLNVKETEEGLRKALTRDGRDERMCYWGYAFEEAACSEKPFEEPVDCMECFCCVVKTKMGDLNVLMAGEVDCFEGDAELANYVELKTSRVMNDERQVKRFEKEKLLKWWAQSFALGVRRIMVGFRDDHGRVVKTQMLETLKLPGYVVKHANSWTPKDALRCASAVLTKLKELLADEPSGTRVRVEYEPKKAKHRVNFIRDDSIPDFLPADARAKLMNDGSWRERGPQPTARPTSASEPPRDAPAPELSETASAMSIRARTEGRTNRIEYIRSLGPAALLYMQGKDPRRTLRGRVDDDTMGGIGIDPSIWIQQKANYTGIDAQTSPQMMNYDHKAAPASSAKSSGARRASSSGVGDAHDRASTENSDRENSQN
;
A
#
# COMPACT_ATOMS: atom_id res chain seq x y z
N MET A 1 50.46 74.91 14.83
CA MET A 1 49.61 75.68 13.90
C MET A 1 48.33 74.87 13.68
N PRO A 2 47.14 75.46 13.79
CA PRO A 2 46.47 75.95 15.03
C PRO A 2 45.08 75.25 15.17
N GLU A 3 44.16 75.44 16.13
CA GLU A 3 43.86 76.37 17.24
C GLU A 3 42.78 75.67 18.11
N SER A 4 42.89 75.59 19.46
CA SER A 4 42.18 76.41 20.49
C SER A 4 40.64 76.24 20.54
N SER A 5 39.89 76.16 21.66
CA SER A 5 40.14 76.32 23.10
C SER A 5 38.90 75.90 23.93
N ALA A 6 39.13 75.47 25.20
CA ALA A 6 38.40 75.75 26.47
C ALA A 6 36.85 75.58 26.60
N ARG A 7 36.20 75.23 27.74
CA ARG A 7 36.54 74.92 29.15
C ARG A 7 35.23 74.50 29.92
N SER A 8 35.41 73.71 31.00
CA SER A 8 34.68 73.58 32.30
C SER A 8 33.17 73.93 32.44
N ARG A 9 32.29 73.00 32.89
CA ARG A 9 31.89 72.59 34.28
C ARG A 9 31.06 73.61 35.08
N ASP A 10 29.89 73.16 35.56
CA ASP A 10 29.27 73.31 36.91
C ASP A 10 27.76 72.97 36.77
N ALA A 11 27.14 71.97 37.39
CA ALA A 11 26.90 71.61 38.81
C ALA A 11 25.66 72.27 39.45
N VAL A 12 24.82 71.40 40.07
CA VAL A 12 23.94 71.60 41.25
C VAL A 12 22.40 71.66 41.07
N SER A 13 21.74 70.76 41.83
CA SER A 13 20.38 70.72 42.43
C SER A 13 19.14 70.86 41.53
N GLY A 14 18.08 70.06 41.60
CA GLY A 14 17.49 69.35 42.74
C GLY A 14 16.09 69.91 43.01
N SER A 15 15.02 69.13 42.82
CA SER A 15 13.78 69.13 43.64
C SER A 15 12.71 68.24 43.00
N SER A 16 12.05 67.48 43.85
CA SER A 16 10.80 66.73 43.70
C SER A 16 9.57 67.64 43.52
N ASP A 17 8.50 67.08 42.91
CA ASP A 17 7.08 67.10 43.35
C ASP A 17 6.19 66.60 42.18
N VAL A 18 5.58 65.40 42.24
CA VAL A 18 4.30 65.00 42.86
C VAL A 18 3.03 65.46 42.08
N LEU A 19 2.34 64.44 41.52
CA LEU A 19 0.89 64.29 41.21
C LEU A 19 0.17 65.31 40.31
N SER A 20 -0.41 64.82 39.20
CA SER A 20 -1.88 64.70 39.08
C SER A 20 -2.32 63.92 37.84
N SER A 21 -3.35 63.12 38.06
CA SER A 21 -4.11 62.32 37.11
C SER A 21 -5.00 63.19 36.21
N SER A 22 -5.11 62.85 34.92
CA SER A 22 -6.41 62.82 34.21
C SER A 22 -6.28 62.35 32.76
N ASN A 23 -6.80 61.15 32.52
CA ASN A 23 -7.75 60.80 31.45
C ASN A 23 -7.52 61.40 30.04
N ARG A 24 -6.93 60.61 29.13
CA ARG A 24 -7.16 60.76 27.68
C ARG A 24 -7.31 59.40 27.02
N GLY A 25 -8.52 59.13 26.55
CA GLY A 25 -8.87 57.98 25.73
C GLY A 25 -7.97 57.89 24.50
N ARG A 26 -7.20 56.81 24.42
CA ARG A 26 -6.39 56.49 23.26
C ARG A 26 -7.25 55.67 22.31
N ARG A 27 -7.83 56.34 21.30
CA ARG A 27 -8.32 55.69 20.08
C ARG A 27 -7.23 54.73 19.59
N LYS A 28 -7.49 53.42 19.65
CA LYS A 28 -6.68 52.40 18.97
C LYS A 28 -6.73 52.72 17.48
N ARG A 29 -5.68 53.37 16.97
CA ARG A 29 -5.38 53.33 15.52
C ARG A 29 -5.12 51.85 15.21
N ALA A 30 -6.01 51.26 14.41
CA ALA A 30 -5.73 50.01 13.73
C ALA A 30 -4.40 50.20 13.00
N ARG A 31 -3.38 49.43 13.40
CA ARG A 31 -2.24 49.19 12.53
C ARG A 31 -2.81 48.35 11.40
N ALA A 32 -2.78 48.88 10.18
CA ALA A 32 -2.81 48.05 8.99
C ALA A 32 -1.71 47.01 9.18
N ALA A 33 -2.11 45.74 9.26
CA ALA A 33 -1.17 44.65 9.21
C ALA A 33 -0.52 44.72 7.83
N ASP A 34 0.79 44.89 7.80
CA ASP A 34 1.57 44.59 6.62
C ASP A 34 1.22 43.15 6.23
N ASP A 35 0.66 42.98 5.04
CA ASP A 35 0.22 41.71 4.49
C ASP A 35 1.49 40.87 4.27
N VAL A 36 1.78 39.95 5.19
CA VAL A 36 2.89 39.01 5.06
C VAL A 36 2.46 37.99 4.02
N THR A 37 2.77 38.27 2.76
CA THR A 37 2.46 37.46 1.56
C THR A 37 3.34 36.21 1.45
N GLY A 38 3.62 35.56 2.58
CA GLY A 38 4.48 34.38 2.66
C GLY A 38 3.82 33.24 3.43
N PRO A 39 4.35 32.01 3.32
CA PRO A 39 3.82 30.86 4.05
C PRO A 39 3.76 31.14 5.56
N SER A 40 2.59 30.92 6.16
CA SER A 40 2.35 31.18 7.59
C SER A 40 1.84 29.93 8.30
N LEU A 41 2.40 29.64 9.47
CA LEU A 41 2.00 28.47 10.27
C LEU A 41 0.62 28.71 10.89
N LEU A 42 -0.39 27.95 10.47
CA LEU A 42 -1.72 27.97 11.07
C LEU A 42 -1.78 27.16 12.36
N GLY A 43 -1.02 26.06 12.42
CA GLY A 43 -0.98 25.21 13.59
C GLY A 43 -0.15 23.95 13.36
N PHE A 44 -0.14 23.08 14.36
CA PHE A 44 0.49 21.77 14.28
C PHE A 44 -0.25 20.75 15.14
N VAL A 45 0.04 19.47 14.91
CA VAL A 45 -0.40 18.36 15.77
C VAL A 45 0.78 17.45 16.08
N GLN A 46 0.85 16.96 17.32
CA GLN A 46 1.78 15.91 17.74
C GLN A 46 1.15 14.55 17.51
N VAL A 47 1.87 13.65 16.85
CA VAL A 47 1.35 12.35 16.39
C VAL A 47 2.12 11.15 16.94
N ASP A 48 2.98 11.34 17.95
CA ASP A 48 3.54 10.20 18.68
C ASP A 48 2.48 9.57 19.60
N VAL A 49 2.66 8.27 19.86
CA VAL A 49 1.69 7.48 20.63
C VAL A 49 1.42 8.08 22.01
N ARG A 50 2.43 8.63 22.69
CA ARG A 50 2.26 9.18 24.05
C ARG A 50 1.45 10.46 24.02
N SER A 51 1.70 11.35 23.05
CA SER A 51 0.89 12.55 22.88
C SER A 51 -0.54 12.23 22.48
N LEU A 52 -0.77 11.22 21.63
CA LEU A 52 -2.11 10.77 21.26
C LEU A 52 -2.86 10.15 22.45
N ASP A 53 -2.16 9.40 23.31
CA ASP A 53 -2.71 8.89 24.58
C ASP A 53 -3.06 10.03 25.53
N ALA A 54 -2.15 10.99 25.72
CA ALA A 54 -2.36 12.14 26.60
C ALA A 54 -3.51 13.04 26.15
N ALA A 55 -3.69 13.20 24.84
CA ALA A 55 -4.82 13.90 24.24
C ALA A 55 -6.13 13.08 24.24
N ALA A 56 -6.13 11.88 24.84
CA ALA A 56 -7.26 10.96 24.90
C ALA A 56 -7.89 10.66 23.52
N VAL A 57 -7.08 10.70 22.46
CA VAL A 57 -7.54 10.40 21.10
C VAL A 57 -7.92 8.93 21.05
N ARG A 58 -9.21 8.65 20.88
CA ARG A 58 -9.71 7.28 20.72
C ARG A 58 -9.36 6.77 19.33
N ALA A 59 -9.05 5.48 19.22
CA ALA A 59 -8.91 4.85 17.92
C ALA A 59 -10.25 4.92 17.19
N PRO A 60 -10.32 5.59 16.02
CA PRO A 60 -11.57 5.69 15.28
C PRO A 60 -11.95 4.30 14.76
N LYS A 61 -13.26 4.05 14.65
CA LYS A 61 -13.76 2.94 13.84
C LYS A 61 -13.37 3.20 12.39
N TYR A 62 -12.95 2.16 11.69
CA TYR A 62 -12.72 2.21 10.24
C TYR A 62 -13.73 1.27 9.57
N GLU A 63 -14.54 1.80 8.67
CA GLU A 63 -15.54 1.01 7.95
C GLU A 63 -14.93 0.33 6.73
N GLU A 64 -15.50 -0.80 6.35
CA GLU A 64 -15.05 -1.53 5.18
C GLU A 64 -15.17 -0.64 3.94
N PRO A 65 -14.08 -0.42 3.18
CA PRO A 65 -14.15 0.38 1.97
C PRO A 65 -15.08 -0.24 0.93
N LEU A 66 -15.87 0.61 0.28
CA LEU A 66 -16.79 0.22 -0.79
C LEU A 66 -16.32 0.86 -2.08
N GLU A 67 -16.10 0.03 -3.11
CA GLU A 67 -15.76 0.53 -4.43
C GLU A 67 -16.94 1.28 -5.05
N CYS A 68 -16.65 2.49 -5.53
CA CYS A 68 -17.62 3.42 -6.08
C CYS A 68 -17.20 4.05 -7.42
N GLY A 69 -16.03 3.69 -7.94
CA GLY A 69 -15.56 4.12 -9.25
C GLY A 69 -14.28 3.39 -9.65
N GLN A 70 -13.97 3.45 -10.94
CA GLN A 70 -12.84 2.77 -11.56
C GLN A 70 -12.14 3.69 -12.56
N VAL A 71 -10.83 3.55 -12.68
CA VAL A 71 -10.00 4.32 -13.62
C VAL A 71 -8.94 3.39 -14.21
N SER A 72 -8.87 3.32 -15.53
CA SER A 72 -7.79 2.69 -16.27
C SER A 72 -6.91 3.77 -16.87
N LYS A 73 -5.79 4.05 -16.21
CA LYS A 73 -4.83 5.09 -16.60
C LYS A 73 -3.92 4.59 -17.71
N ARG A 74 -3.65 5.45 -18.67
CA ARG A 74 -2.68 5.21 -19.75
C ARG A 74 -1.59 6.28 -19.74
N ARG A 75 -0.48 6.00 -20.42
CA ARG A 75 0.60 6.98 -20.60
C ARG A 75 0.12 8.28 -21.23
N ASP A 76 -0.68 8.19 -22.29
CA ASP A 76 -1.44 9.35 -22.77
C ASP A 76 -2.70 9.49 -21.91
N GLU A 77 -2.72 10.51 -21.06
CA GLU A 77 -3.83 10.77 -20.14
C GLU A 77 -5.17 10.92 -20.87
N ARG A 78 -5.17 11.36 -22.14
CA ARG A 78 -6.39 11.50 -22.97
C ARG A 78 -7.06 10.17 -23.28
N LEU A 79 -6.31 9.07 -23.17
CA LEU A 79 -6.80 7.71 -23.37
C LEU A 79 -7.17 7.03 -22.04
N THR A 80 -7.11 7.75 -20.91
CA THR A 80 -7.61 7.26 -19.63
C THR A 80 -9.10 7.01 -19.72
N THR A 81 -9.53 5.81 -19.34
CA THR A 81 -10.95 5.43 -19.30
C THR A 81 -11.41 5.24 -17.87
N TYR A 82 -12.72 5.35 -17.64
CA TYR A 82 -13.34 5.16 -16.33
C TYR A 82 -13.98 3.77 -16.22
N ASP A 83 -13.15 2.76 -16.44
CA ASP A 83 -13.50 1.34 -16.45
C ASP A 83 -12.34 0.49 -15.89
N ALA A 84 -12.50 -0.83 -15.92
CA ALA A 84 -11.51 -1.81 -15.46
C ALA A 84 -10.65 -2.42 -16.58
N THR A 85 -10.52 -1.77 -17.74
CA THR A 85 -9.76 -2.33 -18.89
C THR A 85 -8.29 -2.64 -18.55
N ASN A 86 -7.66 -1.86 -17.66
CA ASN A 86 -6.28 -2.08 -17.23
C ASN A 86 -6.16 -2.98 -15.99
N LEU A 87 -7.26 -3.51 -15.45
CA LEU A 87 -7.21 -4.41 -14.30
C LEU A 87 -6.69 -5.78 -14.74
N ARG A 88 -5.53 -6.16 -14.21
CA ARG A 88 -4.85 -7.41 -14.58
C ARG A 88 -5.24 -8.58 -13.69
N ARG A 89 -5.27 -9.78 -14.25
CA ARG A 89 -5.53 -11.02 -13.50
C ARG A 89 -4.22 -11.62 -13.00
N LEU A 90 -4.18 -12.04 -11.73
CA LEU A 90 -3.08 -12.81 -11.17
C LEU A 90 -3.04 -14.21 -11.80
N ARG A 91 -1.85 -14.67 -12.22
CA ARG A 91 -1.69 -15.96 -12.92
C ARG A 91 -1.66 -17.20 -12.02
N GLY A 92 -1.98 -17.06 -10.74
CA GLY A 92 -2.10 -18.14 -9.76
C GLY A 92 -1.19 -17.98 -8.55
N VAL A 93 -1.25 -18.95 -7.64
CA VAL A 93 -0.62 -18.89 -6.31
C VAL A 93 0.91 -18.75 -6.30
N ASN A 94 1.58 -19.18 -7.37
CA ASN A 94 3.04 -19.11 -7.55
C ASN A 94 3.46 -18.09 -8.63
N ALA A 95 2.57 -17.15 -8.98
CA ALA A 95 2.82 -16.17 -10.04
C ALA A 95 4.10 -15.35 -9.77
N GLY A 96 4.95 -15.23 -10.80
CA GLY A 96 6.24 -14.54 -10.71
C GLY A 96 7.36 -15.31 -10.00
N ALA A 97 7.14 -16.55 -9.52
CA ALA A 97 8.22 -17.37 -8.96
C ALA A 97 9.27 -17.70 -10.03
N GLY A 98 10.55 -17.59 -9.68
CA GLY A 98 11.68 -17.82 -10.60
C GLY A 98 11.95 -16.66 -11.58
N ALA A 99 11.13 -15.60 -11.57
CA ALA A 99 11.29 -14.48 -12.50
C ALA A 99 12.64 -13.77 -12.32
N ASP A 100 13.28 -13.43 -13.44
CA ASP A 100 14.42 -12.52 -13.47
C ASP A 100 13.91 -11.08 -13.62
N LEU A 101 13.93 -10.32 -12.53
CA LEU A 101 13.39 -8.96 -12.51
C LEU A 101 14.23 -7.97 -13.34
N ASN A 102 15.37 -8.38 -13.89
CA ASN A 102 16.14 -7.55 -14.82
C ASN A 102 15.63 -7.61 -16.26
N GLN A 103 14.85 -8.63 -16.61
CA GLN A 103 14.30 -8.76 -17.96
C GLN A 103 13.42 -7.56 -18.28
N GLY A 104 13.55 -6.99 -19.48
CA GLY A 104 12.79 -5.81 -19.91
C GLY A 104 13.29 -4.46 -19.37
N PHE A 105 14.32 -4.41 -18.50
CA PHE A 105 14.82 -3.15 -17.94
C PHE A 105 15.32 -2.17 -19.01
N GLY A 106 16.00 -2.67 -20.05
CA GLY A 106 16.56 -1.84 -21.12
C GLY A 106 15.52 -1.11 -21.98
N THR A 107 14.26 -1.55 -21.94
CA THR A 107 13.14 -0.96 -22.68
C THR A 107 12.09 -0.35 -21.76
N PHE A 108 12.35 -0.27 -20.44
CA PHE A 108 11.39 0.24 -19.46
C PHE A 108 10.94 1.67 -19.78
N ARG A 109 9.62 1.88 -19.82
CA ARG A 109 9.03 3.21 -19.98
C ARG A 109 8.70 3.78 -18.60
N ASP A 110 9.62 4.54 -18.03
CA ASP A 110 9.41 5.24 -16.76
C ASP A 110 8.51 6.48 -16.94
N ARG A 111 8.10 7.07 -15.82
CA ARG A 111 7.41 8.36 -15.74
C ARG A 111 8.42 9.50 -15.63
N ASP A 112 7.98 10.73 -15.92
CA ASP A 112 8.79 11.91 -15.60
C ASP A 112 8.85 12.09 -14.07
N ARG A 113 10.04 11.89 -13.50
CA ARG A 113 10.26 12.00 -12.05
C ARG A 113 10.49 13.43 -11.57
N ARG A 114 10.41 14.42 -12.47
CA ARG A 114 10.38 15.86 -12.15
C ARG A 114 8.98 16.38 -11.88
N GLU A 115 7.96 15.59 -12.19
CA GLU A 115 6.55 15.96 -11.98
C GLU A 115 6.28 16.15 -10.48
N ILE A 116 5.89 17.38 -10.13
CA ILE A 116 5.63 17.77 -8.73
C ILE A 116 4.27 17.23 -8.28
N TYR A 117 3.32 17.10 -9.21
CA TYR A 117 1.94 16.66 -8.98
C TYR A 117 1.64 15.36 -9.76
N PRO A 118 2.24 14.22 -9.38
CA PRO A 118 2.21 13.00 -10.18
C PRO A 118 0.83 12.29 -10.22
N ALA A 119 -0.13 12.76 -9.44
CA ALA A 119 -1.44 12.12 -9.28
C ALA A 119 -2.52 13.20 -9.12
N PRO A 120 -3.03 13.75 -10.23
CA PRO A 120 -4.05 14.80 -10.16
C PRO A 120 -5.37 14.23 -9.62
N VAL A 121 -6.04 14.97 -8.75
CA VAL A 121 -7.25 14.49 -8.04
C VAL A 121 -8.51 14.45 -8.91
N HIS A 122 -8.53 15.16 -10.05
CA HIS A 122 -9.72 15.29 -10.90
C HIS A 122 -10.24 13.94 -11.44
N VAL A 123 -9.36 12.94 -11.60
CA VAL A 123 -9.73 11.60 -12.08
C VAL A 123 -10.72 10.89 -11.15
N ILE A 124 -10.71 11.20 -9.85
CA ILE A 124 -11.66 10.67 -8.87
C ILE A 124 -13.08 11.10 -9.24
N PHE A 125 -13.26 12.37 -9.61
CA PHE A 125 -14.56 12.92 -9.96
C PHE A 125 -15.08 12.36 -11.28
N GLY A 126 -14.19 12.14 -12.26
CA GLY A 126 -14.56 11.47 -13.51
C GLY A 126 -15.02 10.03 -13.29
N ALA A 127 -14.33 9.28 -12.41
CA ALA A 127 -14.71 7.90 -12.07
C ALA A 127 -16.08 7.82 -11.39
N ILE A 128 -16.37 8.74 -10.48
CA ILE A 128 -17.68 8.81 -9.78
C ILE A 128 -18.81 9.19 -10.76
N GLU A 129 -18.55 10.12 -11.67
CA GLU A 129 -19.52 10.50 -12.70
C GLU A 129 -19.82 9.30 -13.62
N ALA A 130 -18.79 8.61 -14.10
CA ALA A 130 -18.93 7.46 -14.98
C ALA A 130 -19.62 6.26 -14.30
N SER A 131 -19.41 6.06 -13.00
CA SER A 131 -20.07 4.99 -12.24
C SER A 131 -21.53 5.28 -11.90
N GLY A 132 -21.98 6.54 -12.08
CA GLY A 132 -23.30 7.01 -11.65
C GLY A 132 -23.48 7.11 -10.13
N GLN A 133 -22.42 6.93 -9.34
CA GLN A 133 -22.49 6.94 -7.87
C GLN A 133 -22.34 8.35 -7.28
N THR A 134 -22.80 9.37 -7.98
CA THR A 134 -22.57 10.79 -7.67
C THR A 134 -22.97 11.22 -6.25
N LYS A 135 -23.94 10.53 -5.63
CA LYS A 135 -24.37 10.74 -4.24
C LYS A 135 -23.24 10.61 -3.21
N VAL A 136 -22.15 9.88 -3.54
CA VAL A 136 -20.96 9.78 -2.68
C VAL A 136 -20.32 11.14 -2.38
N LEU A 137 -20.50 12.13 -3.27
CA LEU A 137 -19.91 13.45 -3.14
C LEU A 137 -20.71 14.39 -2.22
N GLU A 138 -21.96 14.04 -1.88
CA GLU A 138 -22.83 14.88 -1.04
C GLU A 138 -22.36 14.90 0.42
N ASP A 139 -21.92 13.75 0.93
CA ASP A 139 -21.59 13.54 2.34
C ASP A 139 -20.10 13.29 2.57
N VAL A 140 -19.23 13.47 1.58
CA VAL A 140 -17.78 13.31 1.75
C VAL A 140 -17.17 14.47 2.55
N ASP A 141 -16.26 14.16 3.47
CA ASP A 141 -15.48 15.15 4.22
C ASP A 141 -14.07 15.31 3.66
N VAL A 142 -13.46 14.22 3.18
CA VAL A 142 -12.09 14.22 2.66
C VAL A 142 -12.03 13.48 1.32
N ILE A 143 -11.46 14.11 0.30
CA ILE A 143 -11.16 13.49 -1.00
C ILE A 143 -9.65 13.46 -1.21
N THR A 144 -9.07 12.30 -1.49
CA THR A 144 -7.61 12.20 -1.67
C THR A 144 -7.17 10.98 -2.47
N TRP A 145 -5.86 10.83 -2.66
CA TRP A 145 -5.24 9.58 -3.06
C TRP A 145 -4.88 8.74 -1.84
N ARG A 146 -5.05 7.41 -1.93
CA ARG A 146 -4.68 6.48 -0.86
C ARG A 146 -3.23 6.63 -0.42
N GLY A 147 -2.31 7.00 -1.31
CA GLY A 147 -0.92 7.28 -0.93
C GLY A 147 -0.77 8.35 0.16
N ASN A 148 -1.62 9.39 0.14
CA ASN A 148 -1.66 10.38 1.22
C ASN A 148 -2.21 9.79 2.51
N MET A 149 -3.27 8.98 2.45
CA MET A 149 -3.77 8.25 3.63
C MET A 149 -2.70 7.34 4.24
N SER A 150 -1.94 6.61 3.42
CA SER A 150 -0.81 5.78 3.90
C SER A 150 0.27 6.60 4.61
N LYS A 151 0.60 7.80 4.10
CA LYS A 151 1.53 8.70 4.80
C LYS A 151 0.99 9.04 6.20
N LEU A 152 -0.28 9.42 6.30
CA LEU A 152 -0.92 9.75 7.58
C LEU A 152 -0.93 8.58 8.56
N LEU A 153 -1.32 7.38 8.11
CA LEU A 153 -1.38 6.16 8.93
C LEU A 153 -0.01 5.74 9.48
N THR A 154 1.07 6.05 8.76
CA THR A 154 2.43 5.59 9.12
C THR A 154 3.28 6.64 9.81
N THR A 155 2.80 7.88 9.92
CA THR A 155 3.61 9.04 10.37
C THR A 155 4.20 8.86 11.77
N ALA A 156 3.48 8.23 12.70
CA ALA A 156 3.96 8.02 14.07
C ALA A 156 5.28 7.22 14.16
N TRP A 157 5.57 6.35 13.19
CA TRP A 157 6.78 5.54 13.13
C TRP A 157 7.74 5.95 12.00
N ASN A 158 7.36 6.93 11.18
CA ASN A 158 8.22 7.44 10.12
C ASN A 158 9.28 8.38 10.69
N VAL A 159 10.52 7.92 10.79
CA VAL A 159 11.62 8.70 11.40
C VAL A 159 12.52 9.40 10.38
N SER A 160 12.29 9.21 9.08
CA SER A 160 13.28 9.57 8.06
C SER A 160 12.72 10.20 6.79
N GLU A 161 11.50 9.83 6.39
CA GLU A 161 10.92 10.25 5.11
C GLU A 161 10.00 11.46 5.34
N ALA A 162 10.43 12.63 4.87
CA ALA A 162 9.56 13.79 4.83
C ALA A 162 8.43 13.56 3.83
N TRP A 163 7.27 14.15 4.10
CA TRP A 163 6.17 14.20 3.15
C TRP A 163 5.44 15.53 3.24
N THR A 164 4.83 15.91 2.12
CA THR A 164 3.96 17.06 2.02
C THR A 164 2.72 16.69 1.21
N MET A 165 1.62 17.39 1.45
CA MET A 165 0.39 17.35 0.66
C MET A 165 -0.27 18.72 0.71
N GLU A 166 -1.05 19.06 -0.32
CA GLU A 166 -1.74 20.34 -0.40
C GLU A 166 -3.24 20.11 -0.29
N ALA A 167 -3.90 20.93 0.52
CA ALA A 167 -5.31 20.85 0.82
C ALA A 167 -6.04 22.07 0.27
N GLU A 168 -7.23 21.89 -0.26
CA GLU A 168 -8.18 22.96 -0.58
C GLU A 168 -9.49 22.69 0.15
N LEU A 169 -10.00 23.69 0.88
CA LEU A 169 -11.35 23.66 1.44
C LEU A 169 -12.34 24.00 0.34
N VAL A 170 -13.32 23.13 0.11
CA VAL A 170 -14.41 23.32 -0.84
C VAL A 170 -15.72 23.30 -0.08
N ASN A 171 -16.77 23.98 -0.58
CA ASN A 171 -18.13 24.00 -0.04
C ASN A 171 -18.25 24.24 1.49
N ASN A 172 -17.28 24.94 2.07
CA ASN A 172 -17.13 25.18 3.52
C ASN A 172 -17.15 23.89 4.37
N ARG A 173 -16.83 22.73 3.78
CA ARG A 173 -16.91 21.43 4.46
C ARG A 173 -15.90 20.41 3.95
N THR A 174 -15.84 20.22 2.63
CA THR A 174 -15.06 19.15 2.00
C THR A 174 -13.60 19.58 1.87
N ILE A 175 -12.67 18.74 2.28
CA ILE A 175 -11.24 18.98 2.13
C ILE A 175 -10.70 18.08 1.04
N VAL A 176 -10.17 18.67 -0.03
CA VAL A 176 -9.53 17.93 -1.12
C VAL A 176 -8.02 17.96 -0.91
N LEU A 177 -7.39 16.80 -0.72
CA LEU A 177 -5.96 16.64 -0.48
C LEU A 177 -5.26 16.13 -1.74
N ASN A 178 -4.48 17.00 -2.37
CA ASN A 178 -3.66 16.71 -3.54
C ASN A 178 -2.32 16.05 -3.17
N VAL A 179 -1.78 15.26 -4.10
CA VAL A 179 -0.45 14.65 -3.96
C VAL A 179 0.60 15.64 -4.42
N LYS A 180 1.60 15.88 -3.57
CA LYS A 180 2.76 16.70 -3.89
C LYS A 180 4.05 15.98 -3.54
N GLU A 181 5.01 16.00 -4.46
CA GLU A 181 6.37 15.54 -4.19
C GLU A 181 7.14 16.56 -3.35
N THR A 182 7.96 16.06 -2.43
CA THR A 182 8.85 16.92 -1.63
C THR A 182 10.08 17.29 -2.44
N GLU A 183 10.70 18.43 -2.12
CA GLU A 183 11.99 18.81 -2.71
C GLU A 183 13.07 17.74 -2.47
N GLU A 184 13.11 17.15 -1.27
CA GLU A 184 14.01 16.01 -0.98
C GLU A 184 13.70 14.81 -1.88
N GLY A 185 12.42 14.54 -2.16
CA GLY A 185 11.95 13.47 -3.04
C GLY A 185 12.35 13.68 -4.50
N LEU A 186 12.11 14.87 -5.04
CA LEU A 186 12.50 15.26 -6.41
C LEU A 186 14.02 15.17 -6.58
N ARG A 187 14.78 15.74 -5.65
CA ARG A 187 16.25 15.65 -5.66
C ARG A 187 16.72 14.19 -5.65
N LYS A 188 16.18 13.36 -4.76
CA LYS A 188 16.51 11.92 -4.71
C LYS A 188 16.15 11.21 -6.01
N ALA A 189 15.06 11.59 -6.67
CA ALA A 189 14.65 10.98 -7.92
C ALA A 189 15.57 11.37 -9.08
N LEU A 190 16.10 12.59 -9.08
CA LEU A 190 17.04 13.10 -10.08
C LEU A 190 18.47 12.61 -9.89
N THR A 191 18.86 12.24 -8.68
CA THR A 191 20.22 11.76 -8.36
C THR A 191 20.27 10.24 -8.14
N ARG A 192 19.34 9.48 -8.73
CA ARG A 192 19.37 8.02 -8.62
C ARG A 192 20.57 7.46 -9.37
N ASP A 193 21.18 6.42 -8.82
CA ASP A 193 22.15 5.63 -9.55
C ASP A 193 21.44 4.50 -10.34
N GLY A 194 22.17 3.85 -11.24
CA GLY A 194 21.61 2.77 -12.07
C GLY A 194 21.17 1.54 -11.26
N ARG A 195 21.61 1.40 -9.99
CA ARG A 195 21.14 0.32 -9.11
C ARG A 195 19.78 0.68 -8.52
N ASP A 196 19.60 1.91 -8.08
CA ASP A 196 18.33 2.43 -7.56
C ASP A 196 17.25 2.42 -8.64
N GLU A 197 17.57 2.81 -9.87
CA GLU A 197 16.66 2.72 -11.02
C GLU A 197 16.19 1.29 -11.28
N ARG A 198 17.14 0.34 -11.30
CA ARG A 198 16.86 -1.08 -11.45
C ARG A 198 16.01 -1.64 -10.32
N MET A 199 16.29 -1.25 -9.07
CA MET A 199 15.47 -1.66 -7.93
C MET A 199 14.06 -1.08 -7.96
N CYS A 200 13.86 0.11 -8.53
CA CYS A 200 12.53 0.67 -8.77
C CYS A 200 11.80 -0.13 -9.86
N TYR A 201 12.50 -0.46 -10.94
CA TYR A 201 11.95 -1.29 -12.02
C TYR A 201 11.49 -2.67 -11.55
N TRP A 202 12.24 -3.29 -10.64
CA TRP A 202 11.94 -4.63 -10.11
C TRP A 202 10.54 -4.79 -9.50
N GLY A 203 9.89 -3.71 -9.06
CA GLY A 203 8.47 -3.73 -8.70
C GLY A 203 7.59 -4.02 -9.90
N TYR A 204 7.65 -3.16 -10.91
CA TYR A 204 6.89 -3.29 -12.15
C TYR A 204 7.22 -4.59 -12.92
N ALA A 205 8.47 -5.01 -12.91
CA ALA A 205 8.88 -6.28 -13.52
C ALA A 205 8.23 -7.50 -12.85
N PHE A 206 8.05 -7.44 -11.52
CA PHE A 206 7.37 -8.52 -10.80
C PHE A 206 5.87 -8.52 -11.10
N GLU A 207 5.25 -7.35 -11.20
CA GLU A 207 3.86 -7.25 -11.63
C GLU A 207 3.65 -7.82 -13.04
N GLU A 208 4.53 -7.47 -13.98
CA GLU A 208 4.51 -8.03 -15.34
C GLU A 208 4.67 -9.55 -15.31
N ALA A 209 5.65 -10.07 -14.58
CA ALA A 209 5.88 -11.50 -14.45
C ALA A 209 4.72 -12.26 -13.77
N ALA A 210 3.99 -11.62 -12.85
CA ALA A 210 2.90 -12.23 -12.10
C ALA A 210 1.56 -12.19 -12.84
N CYS A 211 1.39 -11.24 -13.77
CA CYS A 211 0.09 -10.95 -14.40
C CYS A 211 0.04 -11.22 -15.91
N SER A 212 1.18 -11.13 -16.61
CA SER A 212 1.22 -11.23 -18.07
C SER A 212 1.33 -12.67 -18.55
N GLU A 213 0.57 -13.02 -19.60
CA GLU A 213 0.69 -14.33 -20.27
C GLU A 213 2.05 -14.48 -20.96
N LYS A 214 2.55 -13.38 -21.52
CA LYS A 214 3.81 -13.29 -22.24
C LYS A 214 4.66 -12.14 -21.68
N PRO A 215 5.24 -12.33 -20.47
CA PRO A 215 5.96 -11.28 -19.78
C PRO A 215 7.08 -10.71 -20.63
N PHE A 216 7.18 -9.37 -20.65
CA PHE A 216 8.29 -8.63 -21.27
C PHE A 216 8.39 -8.75 -22.80
N GLU A 217 7.38 -9.28 -23.50
CA GLU A 217 7.30 -9.15 -24.97
C GLU A 217 7.15 -7.67 -25.36
N GLU A 218 6.37 -6.92 -24.58
CA GLU A 218 6.23 -5.48 -24.70
C GLU A 218 6.98 -4.73 -23.59
N PRO A 219 7.42 -3.48 -23.86
CA PRO A 219 7.98 -2.61 -22.83
C PRO A 219 7.04 -2.45 -21.62
N VAL A 220 7.56 -2.76 -20.44
CA VAL A 220 6.87 -2.45 -19.18
C VAL A 220 6.71 -0.94 -19.05
N ASP A 221 5.50 -0.48 -18.79
CA ASP A 221 5.15 0.94 -18.71
C ASP A 221 4.53 1.26 -17.34
N CYS A 222 5.23 2.05 -16.52
CA CYS A 222 4.74 2.35 -15.16
C CYS A 222 3.60 3.36 -15.10
N MET A 223 3.18 3.92 -16.24
CA MET A 223 2.04 4.85 -16.30
C MET A 223 0.73 4.12 -16.64
N GLU A 224 0.82 2.87 -17.12
CA GLU A 224 -0.36 2.04 -17.37
C GLU A 224 -0.76 1.30 -16.10
N CYS A 225 -1.86 1.73 -15.49
CA CYS A 225 -2.36 1.11 -14.27
C CYS A 225 -3.88 1.17 -14.16
N PHE A 226 -4.40 0.38 -13.22
CA PHE A 226 -5.79 0.43 -12.81
C PHE A 226 -5.89 0.98 -11.39
N CYS A 227 -6.83 1.90 -11.17
CA CYS A 227 -7.15 2.45 -9.87
C CYS A 227 -8.62 2.20 -9.56
N CYS A 228 -8.90 1.74 -8.34
CA CYS A 228 -10.25 1.79 -7.79
C CYS A 228 -10.45 3.10 -7.02
N VAL A 229 -11.68 3.56 -6.96
CA VAL A 229 -12.13 4.66 -6.11
C VAL A 229 -13.03 4.07 -5.03
N VAL A 230 -12.66 4.25 -3.77
CA VAL A 230 -13.40 3.68 -2.63
C VAL A 230 -13.93 4.78 -1.71
N LYS A 231 -15.14 4.55 -1.19
CA LYS A 231 -15.70 5.30 -0.07
C LYS A 231 -15.53 4.49 1.21
N THR A 232 -15.09 5.15 2.27
CA THR A 232 -15.03 4.56 3.62
C THR A 232 -15.38 5.64 4.66
N LYS A 233 -15.48 5.22 5.92
CA LYS A 233 -15.66 6.10 7.07
C LYS A 233 -14.59 5.81 8.13
N MET A 234 -13.88 6.85 8.54
CA MET A 234 -12.90 6.81 9.62
C MET A 234 -13.37 7.71 10.77
N GLY A 235 -13.89 7.10 11.83
CA GLY A 235 -14.53 7.83 12.91
C GLY A 235 -15.77 8.54 12.38
N ASP A 236 -15.78 9.87 12.44
CA ASP A 236 -16.86 10.71 11.92
C ASP A 236 -16.56 11.29 10.54
N LEU A 237 -15.40 10.97 9.94
CA LEU A 237 -14.98 11.47 8.64
C LEU A 237 -15.35 10.48 7.53
N ASN A 238 -16.16 10.92 6.58
CA ASN A 238 -16.37 10.21 5.32
C ASN A 238 -15.21 10.51 4.37
N VAL A 239 -14.51 9.46 3.93
CA VAL A 239 -13.31 9.58 3.09
C VAL A 239 -13.58 8.92 1.75
N LEU A 240 -13.37 9.67 0.67
CA LEU A 240 -13.33 9.17 -0.70
C LEU A 240 -11.88 9.14 -1.16
N MET A 241 -11.39 8.01 -1.64
CA MET A 241 -10.02 7.94 -2.13
C MET A 241 -9.84 7.04 -3.34
N ALA A 242 -8.96 7.45 -4.26
CA ALA A 242 -8.46 6.58 -5.31
C ALA A 242 -7.16 5.91 -4.91
N GLY A 243 -6.94 4.69 -5.40
CA GLY A 243 -5.63 4.08 -5.33
C GLY A 243 -5.46 2.97 -6.35
N GLU A 244 -4.23 2.85 -6.81
CA GLU A 244 -3.79 1.80 -7.73
C GLU A 244 -3.95 0.42 -7.08
N VAL A 245 -4.38 -0.52 -7.91
CA VAL A 245 -4.57 -1.94 -7.60
C VAL A 245 -3.84 -2.75 -8.68
N ASP A 246 -2.92 -3.60 -8.25
CA ASP A 246 -1.98 -4.25 -9.17
C ASP A 246 -2.66 -5.36 -9.99
N CYS A 247 -3.51 -6.17 -9.33
CA CYS A 247 -4.25 -7.26 -9.95
C CYS A 247 -5.41 -7.78 -9.09
N PHE A 248 -6.08 -8.82 -9.59
CA PHE A 248 -7.12 -9.57 -8.86
C PHE A 248 -6.98 -11.09 -9.07
N GLU A 249 -7.51 -11.89 -8.15
CA GLU A 249 -7.64 -13.34 -8.29
C GLU A 249 -9.07 -13.77 -7.95
N GLY A 250 -9.73 -14.49 -8.87
CA GLY A 250 -11.15 -14.84 -8.79
C GLY A 250 -12.00 -13.85 -9.59
N ASP A 251 -13.04 -13.31 -8.97
CA ASP A 251 -13.90 -12.29 -9.56
C ASP A 251 -13.26 -10.90 -9.47
N ALA A 252 -13.51 -10.05 -10.46
CA ALA A 252 -12.90 -8.72 -10.59
C ALA A 252 -13.57 -7.69 -9.66
N GLU A 253 -13.52 -7.95 -8.35
CA GLU A 253 -14.13 -7.13 -7.30
C GLU A 253 -13.13 -6.83 -6.17
N LEU A 254 -13.40 -5.77 -5.40
CA LEU A 254 -12.52 -5.26 -4.35
C LEU A 254 -12.03 -6.33 -3.35
N ALA A 255 -12.91 -7.27 -2.98
CA ALA A 255 -12.58 -8.35 -2.05
C ALA A 255 -11.48 -9.29 -2.57
N ASN A 256 -11.32 -9.36 -3.89
CA ASN A 256 -10.44 -10.27 -4.61
C ASN A 256 -9.19 -9.58 -5.16
N TYR A 257 -9.06 -8.26 -5.00
CA TYR A 257 -7.86 -7.51 -5.34
C TYR A 257 -6.65 -7.99 -4.54
N VAL A 258 -5.49 -7.94 -5.21
CA VAL A 258 -4.21 -8.39 -4.69
C VAL A 258 -3.17 -7.31 -4.98
N GLU A 259 -2.47 -6.89 -3.92
CA GLU A 259 -1.28 -6.05 -4.03
C GLU A 259 -0.06 -6.94 -4.30
N LEU A 260 0.83 -6.52 -5.19
CA LEU A 260 2.07 -7.19 -5.53
C LEU A 260 3.24 -6.42 -4.93
N LYS A 261 4.14 -7.14 -4.25
CA LYS A 261 5.34 -6.55 -3.65
C LYS A 261 6.55 -7.39 -3.94
N THR A 262 7.70 -6.74 -4.01
CA THR A 262 8.99 -7.44 -3.96
C THR A 262 9.73 -7.11 -2.66
N SER A 263 10.49 -8.08 -2.17
CA SER A 263 11.42 -7.89 -1.06
C SER A 263 12.65 -8.74 -1.26
N ARG A 264 13.80 -8.30 -0.75
CA ARG A 264 14.95 -9.19 -0.60
C ARG A 264 14.58 -10.35 0.35
N VAL A 265 15.09 -11.55 0.10
CA VAL A 265 15.13 -12.63 1.09
C VAL A 265 15.89 -12.20 2.34
N MET A 266 15.52 -12.79 3.47
CA MET A 266 16.08 -12.48 4.78
C MET A 266 16.88 -13.67 5.30
N ASN A 267 18.07 -13.38 5.81
CA ASN A 267 19.04 -14.39 6.23
C ASN A 267 19.15 -14.50 7.76
N ASP A 268 18.63 -13.52 8.49
CA ASP A 268 18.75 -13.45 9.94
C ASP A 268 17.54 -12.77 10.60
N GLU A 269 17.40 -12.95 11.92
CA GLU A 269 16.30 -12.39 12.70
C GLU A 269 16.29 -10.85 12.74
N ARG A 270 17.43 -10.18 12.56
CA ARG A 270 17.50 -8.71 12.55
C ARG A 270 16.84 -8.17 11.29
N GLN A 271 17.09 -8.81 10.15
CA GLN A 271 16.45 -8.50 8.87
C GLN A 271 14.94 -8.75 8.94
N VAL A 272 14.53 -9.90 9.50
CA VAL A 272 13.11 -10.22 9.74
C VAL A 272 12.45 -9.16 10.62
N LYS A 273 13.06 -8.81 11.75
CA LYS A 273 12.55 -7.77 12.65
C LYS A 273 12.41 -6.42 11.94
N ARG A 274 13.39 -6.02 11.14
CA ARG A 274 13.31 -4.76 10.37
C ARG A 274 12.18 -4.80 9.35
N PHE A 275 12.05 -5.90 8.62
CA PHE A 275 10.97 -6.11 7.67
C PHE A 275 9.59 -6.03 8.34
N GLU A 276 9.40 -6.72 9.47
CA GLU A 276 8.14 -6.72 10.22
C GLU A 276 7.82 -5.34 10.82
N LYS A 277 8.81 -4.62 11.36
CA LYS A 277 8.61 -3.31 11.98
C LYS A 277 8.41 -2.17 10.98
N GLU A 278 9.14 -2.18 9.86
CA GLU A 278 9.19 -1.04 8.95
C GLU A 278 8.38 -1.31 7.68
N LYS A 279 8.63 -2.44 7.02
CA LYS A 279 8.07 -2.71 5.69
C LYS A 279 6.60 -3.13 5.76
N LEU A 280 6.27 -4.04 6.69
CA LEU A 280 4.88 -4.49 6.87
C LEU A 280 3.94 -3.34 7.30
N LEU A 281 4.44 -2.32 8.01
CA LEU A 281 3.63 -1.13 8.32
C LEU A 281 3.19 -0.41 7.04
N LYS A 282 4.12 -0.17 6.11
CA LYS A 282 3.83 0.52 4.85
C LYS A 282 2.87 -0.30 3.99
N TRP A 283 3.08 -1.61 3.90
CA TRP A 283 2.22 -2.53 3.16
C TRP A 283 0.82 -2.62 3.79
N TRP A 284 0.75 -2.77 5.11
CA TRP A 284 -0.51 -2.75 5.85
C TRP A 284 -1.27 -1.46 5.58
N ALA A 285 -0.65 -0.29 5.77
CA ALA A 285 -1.31 0.99 5.58
C ALA A 285 -1.82 1.18 4.15
N GLN A 286 -1.04 0.73 3.16
CA GLN A 286 -1.41 0.79 1.75
C GLN A 286 -2.64 -0.08 1.44
N SER A 287 -2.57 -1.37 1.77
CA SER A 287 -3.63 -2.32 1.41
C SER A 287 -4.88 -2.13 2.28
N PHE A 288 -4.71 -1.90 3.58
CA PHE A 288 -5.81 -1.66 4.52
C PHE A 288 -6.65 -0.44 4.14
N ALA A 289 -6.02 0.67 3.73
CA ALA A 289 -6.73 1.90 3.40
C ALA A 289 -7.65 1.78 2.17
N LEU A 290 -7.33 0.88 1.22
CA LEU A 290 -8.24 0.59 0.10
C LEU A 290 -9.18 -0.58 0.37
N GLY A 291 -8.92 -1.41 1.39
CA GLY A 291 -9.64 -2.66 1.60
C GLY A 291 -9.08 -3.85 0.81
N VAL A 292 -7.86 -3.73 0.26
CA VAL A 292 -7.16 -4.85 -0.40
C VAL A 292 -6.75 -5.87 0.66
N ARG A 293 -7.26 -7.10 0.52
CA ARG A 293 -7.18 -8.14 1.56
C ARG A 293 -5.90 -8.96 1.53
N ARG A 294 -5.24 -8.99 0.37
CA ARG A 294 -4.11 -9.90 0.09
C ARG A 294 -2.94 -9.16 -0.54
N ILE A 295 -1.74 -9.60 -0.18
CA ILE A 295 -0.47 -9.09 -0.70
C ILE A 295 0.38 -10.28 -1.12
N MET A 296 0.66 -10.43 -2.42
CA MET A 296 1.62 -11.42 -2.90
C MET A 296 3.02 -10.80 -2.92
N VAL A 297 3.96 -11.49 -2.28
CA VAL A 297 5.34 -11.02 -2.15
C VAL A 297 6.27 -11.93 -2.94
N GLY A 298 6.94 -11.38 -3.96
CA GLY A 298 8.11 -11.99 -4.58
C GLY A 298 9.37 -11.71 -3.75
N PHE A 299 9.86 -12.72 -3.03
CA PHE A 299 11.15 -12.64 -2.36
C PHE A 299 12.28 -12.95 -3.33
N ARG A 300 13.17 -11.98 -3.53
CA ARG A 300 14.28 -12.06 -4.47
C ARG A 300 15.65 -12.10 -3.80
N ASP A 301 16.63 -12.61 -4.52
CA ASP A 301 18.05 -12.48 -4.17
C ASP A 301 18.61 -11.09 -4.53
N ASP A 302 19.91 -10.88 -4.32
CA ASP A 302 20.59 -9.61 -4.64
C ASP A 302 20.81 -9.41 -6.16
N HIS A 303 20.66 -10.45 -6.97
CA HIS A 303 20.76 -10.41 -8.43
C HIS A 303 19.43 -10.07 -9.10
N GLY A 304 18.33 -10.02 -8.35
CA GLY A 304 17.00 -9.72 -8.88
C GLY A 304 16.20 -10.95 -9.29
N ARG A 305 16.62 -12.17 -8.92
CA ARG A 305 15.81 -13.37 -9.18
C ARG A 305 14.85 -13.64 -8.04
N VAL A 306 13.57 -13.84 -8.37
CA VAL A 306 12.55 -14.22 -7.38
C VAL A 306 12.76 -15.69 -7.01
N VAL A 307 13.19 -15.94 -5.77
CA VAL A 307 13.47 -17.30 -5.28
C VAL A 307 12.27 -17.95 -4.61
N LYS A 308 11.31 -17.14 -4.10
CA LYS A 308 10.02 -17.63 -3.60
C LYS A 308 8.94 -16.57 -3.68
N THR A 309 7.70 -17.00 -3.80
CA THR A 309 6.51 -16.14 -3.64
C THR A 309 5.77 -16.52 -2.37
N GLN A 310 5.08 -15.56 -1.76
CA GLN A 310 4.27 -15.81 -0.56
C GLN A 310 3.06 -14.89 -0.55
N MET A 311 1.87 -15.46 -0.30
CA MET A 311 0.66 -14.69 -0.08
C MET A 311 0.55 -14.30 1.40
N LEU A 312 0.34 -13.01 1.66
CA LEU A 312 0.09 -12.47 3.00
C LEU A 312 -1.31 -11.88 3.07
N GLU A 313 -1.99 -12.08 4.20
CA GLU A 313 -3.28 -11.42 4.47
C GLU A 313 -3.06 -10.10 5.20
N THR A 314 -3.60 -9.01 4.65
CA THR A 314 -3.44 -7.65 5.16
C THR A 314 -3.79 -7.54 6.65
N LEU A 315 -4.91 -8.15 7.07
CA LEU A 315 -5.38 -8.08 8.46
C LEU A 315 -4.56 -8.95 9.43
N LYS A 316 -3.76 -9.90 8.93
CA LYS A 316 -2.84 -10.72 9.74
C LYS A 316 -1.48 -10.05 9.94
N LEU A 317 -1.12 -9.03 9.15
CA LEU A 317 0.17 -8.34 9.24
C LEU A 317 0.53 -7.83 10.66
N PRO A 318 -0.39 -7.24 11.44
CA PRO A 318 -0.10 -6.80 12.81
C PRO A 318 0.33 -7.96 13.73
N GLY A 319 -0.10 -9.19 13.45
CA GLY A 319 0.27 -10.38 14.22
C GLY A 319 1.77 -10.70 14.16
N TYR A 320 2.45 -10.34 13.07
CA TYR A 320 3.90 -10.57 12.95
C TYR A 320 4.71 -9.57 13.77
N VAL A 321 4.21 -8.34 13.95
CA VAL A 321 4.97 -7.29 14.62
C VAL A 321 4.76 -7.25 16.14
N VAL A 322 3.65 -7.79 16.66
CA VAL A 322 3.25 -7.71 18.09
C VAL A 322 4.30 -8.26 19.07
N LYS A 323 5.17 -9.15 18.60
CA LYS A 323 6.28 -9.71 19.37
C LYS A 323 7.41 -8.70 19.64
N HIS A 324 7.45 -7.58 18.92
CA HIS A 324 8.50 -6.57 19.05
C HIS A 324 8.09 -5.42 19.97
N ALA A 325 8.99 -5.00 20.85
CA ALA A 325 8.81 -3.79 21.62
C ALA A 325 8.67 -2.55 20.72
N ASN A 326 7.78 -1.63 21.12
CA ASN A 326 7.44 -0.42 20.37
C ASN A 326 7.06 -0.73 18.91
N SER A 327 6.28 -1.80 18.71
CA SER A 327 5.69 -2.13 17.42
C SER A 327 4.59 -1.12 17.06
N TRP A 328 4.31 -1.01 15.77
CA TRP A 328 3.13 -0.29 15.32
C TRP A 328 1.87 -1.11 15.61
N THR A 329 0.75 -0.42 15.80
CA THR A 329 -0.56 -1.06 15.93
C THR A 329 -1.56 -0.38 14.98
N PRO A 330 -2.55 -1.12 14.44
CA PRO A 330 -3.61 -0.52 13.63
C PRO A 330 -4.34 0.61 14.36
N LYS A 331 -4.55 0.46 15.67
CA LYS A 331 -5.22 1.47 16.50
C LYS A 331 -4.44 2.77 16.49
N ASP A 332 -3.13 2.71 16.74
CA ASP A 332 -2.29 3.91 16.83
C ASP A 332 -2.11 4.57 15.45
N ALA A 333 -2.06 3.77 14.39
CA ALA A 333 -1.99 4.26 13.02
C ALA A 333 -3.26 5.06 12.66
N LEU A 334 -4.43 4.51 13.01
CA LEU A 334 -5.71 5.18 12.82
C LEU A 334 -5.85 6.44 13.69
N ARG A 335 -5.36 6.41 14.94
CA ARG A 335 -5.31 7.60 15.80
C ARG A 335 -4.46 8.71 15.19
N CYS A 336 -3.29 8.35 14.66
CA CYS A 336 -2.39 9.28 13.97
C CYS A 336 -3.08 9.95 12.78
N ALA A 337 -3.67 9.17 11.86
CA ALA A 337 -4.37 9.72 10.71
C ALA A 337 -5.57 10.59 11.11
N SER A 338 -6.38 10.12 12.07
CA SER A 338 -7.54 10.85 12.58
C SER A 338 -7.15 12.18 13.22
N ALA A 339 -6.08 12.21 14.03
CA ALA A 339 -5.63 13.43 14.68
C ALA A 339 -5.21 14.50 13.67
N VAL A 340 -4.51 14.12 12.59
CA VAL A 340 -4.11 15.05 11.53
C VAL A 340 -5.33 15.58 10.77
N LEU A 341 -6.22 14.71 10.31
CA LEU A 341 -7.39 15.14 9.53
C LEU A 341 -8.39 15.95 10.36
N THR A 342 -8.60 15.58 11.63
CA THR A 342 -9.45 16.34 12.54
C THR A 342 -8.86 17.72 12.79
N LYS A 343 -7.54 17.79 13.06
CA LYS A 343 -6.88 19.09 13.27
C LYS A 343 -6.95 19.98 12.03
N LEU A 344 -6.77 19.41 10.85
CA LEU A 344 -6.94 20.14 9.60
C LEU A 344 -8.36 20.70 9.45
N LYS A 345 -9.38 19.88 9.72
CA LYS A 345 -10.79 20.29 9.67
C LYS A 345 -11.11 21.39 10.68
N GLU A 346 -10.58 21.30 11.91
CA GLU A 346 -10.70 22.36 12.92
C GLU A 346 -10.09 23.68 12.46
N LEU A 347 -8.88 23.65 11.90
CA LEU A 347 -8.17 24.85 11.46
C LEU A 347 -8.85 25.52 10.25
N LEU A 348 -9.58 24.76 9.45
CA LEU A 348 -10.29 25.24 8.26
C LEU A 348 -11.78 25.57 8.52
N ALA A 349 -12.30 25.33 9.73
CA ALA A 349 -13.72 25.44 10.02
C ALA A 349 -14.29 26.85 9.80
N ASP A 350 -13.50 27.88 10.12
CA ASP A 350 -13.89 29.29 9.99
C ASP A 350 -13.27 29.97 8.75
N GLU A 351 -12.58 29.21 7.89
CA GLU A 351 -11.93 29.72 6.70
C GLU A 351 -12.86 29.70 5.49
N PRO A 352 -12.74 30.66 4.55
CA PRO A 352 -13.59 30.68 3.37
C PRO A 352 -13.27 29.49 2.44
N SER A 353 -14.29 28.95 1.77
CA SER A 353 -14.09 28.01 0.66
C SER A 353 -13.11 28.57 -0.37
N GLY A 354 -12.22 27.72 -0.88
CA GLY A 354 -11.09 28.06 -1.72
C GLY A 354 -9.79 28.25 -0.92
N THR A 355 -9.85 28.29 0.42
CA THR A 355 -8.65 28.34 1.26
C THR A 355 -7.74 27.15 1.00
N ARG A 356 -6.45 27.41 0.73
CA ARG A 356 -5.45 26.38 0.50
C ARG A 356 -4.41 26.34 1.62
N VAL A 357 -4.05 25.13 2.04
CA VAL A 357 -3.05 24.89 3.09
C VAL A 357 -2.14 23.73 2.74
N ARG A 358 -0.88 23.82 3.12
CA ARG A 358 0.08 22.73 3.03
C ARG A 358 0.09 21.97 4.35
N VAL A 359 -0.03 20.64 4.27
CA VAL A 359 0.14 19.72 5.39
C VAL A 359 1.51 19.06 5.24
N GLU A 360 2.38 19.26 6.22
CA GLU A 360 3.80 18.92 6.09
C GLU A 360 4.33 18.16 7.30
N TYR A 361 5.15 17.14 7.03
CA TYR A 361 5.88 16.37 8.02
C TYR A 361 7.35 16.29 7.66
N GLU A 362 8.20 16.78 8.56
CA GLU A 362 9.65 16.76 8.41
C GLU A 362 10.31 16.12 9.64
N PRO A 363 10.47 14.78 9.67
CA PRO A 363 10.88 14.06 10.88
C PRO A 363 12.29 14.44 11.36
N LYS A 364 13.16 14.89 10.44
CA LYS A 364 14.52 15.34 10.74
C LYS A 364 14.56 16.74 11.38
N LYS A 365 13.57 17.58 11.14
CA LYS A 365 13.46 18.94 11.72
C LYS A 365 12.65 18.93 13.01
N ALA A 366 11.46 18.31 12.96
CA ALA A 366 10.55 18.26 14.10
C ALA A 366 9.89 16.87 14.15
N LYS A 367 10.47 15.98 14.95
CA LYS A 367 9.99 14.61 15.10
C LYS A 367 8.53 14.60 15.58
N HIS A 368 7.71 13.74 14.98
CA HIS A 368 6.30 13.53 15.34
C HIS A 368 5.40 14.78 15.28
N ARG A 369 5.85 15.86 14.65
CA ARG A 369 5.06 17.08 14.49
C ARG A 369 4.63 17.25 13.03
N VAL A 370 3.33 17.28 12.80
CA VAL A 370 2.74 17.63 11.50
C VAL A 370 2.32 19.10 11.54
N ASN A 371 2.79 19.90 10.58
CA ASN A 371 2.50 21.32 10.46
C ASN A 371 1.38 21.57 9.43
N PHE A 372 0.58 22.60 9.68
CA PHE A 372 -0.42 23.13 8.77
C PHE A 372 -0.04 24.57 8.43
N ILE A 373 0.21 24.83 7.16
CA ILE A 373 0.81 26.08 6.70
C ILE A 373 -0.15 26.69 5.67
N ARG A 374 -0.65 27.90 5.92
CA ARG A 374 -1.31 28.70 4.87
C ARG A 374 -0.24 29.13 3.89
N ASP A 375 -0.47 28.82 2.62
CA ASP A 375 0.50 29.11 1.57
C ASP A 375 -0.25 29.51 0.30
N ASP A 376 -0.21 30.80 0.00
CA ASP A 376 -0.90 31.39 -1.15
C ASP A 376 -0.20 31.05 -2.49
N SER A 377 0.98 30.43 -2.44
CA SER A 377 1.67 29.93 -3.64
C SER A 377 1.15 28.57 -4.13
N ILE A 378 0.26 27.91 -3.36
CA ILE A 378 -0.34 26.65 -3.77
C ILE A 378 -1.16 26.88 -5.05
N PRO A 379 -0.83 26.20 -6.16
CA PRO A 379 -1.54 26.39 -7.41
C PRO A 379 -2.97 25.86 -7.30
N ASP A 380 -3.83 26.34 -8.19
CA ASP A 380 -5.15 25.76 -8.35
C ASP A 380 -5.05 24.36 -8.98
N PHE A 381 -5.08 23.33 -8.14
CA PHE A 381 -4.96 21.93 -8.56
C PHE A 381 -6.31 21.24 -8.81
N LEU A 382 -7.42 21.89 -8.48
CA LEU A 382 -8.76 21.32 -8.58
C LEU A 382 -9.53 22.02 -9.71
N PRO A 383 -9.83 21.33 -10.83
CA PRO A 383 -10.56 21.95 -11.93
C PRO A 383 -11.93 22.51 -11.52
N ALA A 384 -12.40 23.54 -12.25
CA ALA A 384 -13.67 24.22 -11.95
C ALA A 384 -14.88 23.29 -12.04
N ASP A 385 -14.88 22.33 -12.96
CA ASP A 385 -15.92 21.30 -13.06
C ASP A 385 -15.90 20.37 -11.84
N ALA A 386 -14.72 19.91 -11.40
CA ALA A 386 -14.56 19.12 -10.19
C ALA A 386 -15.05 19.86 -8.93
N ARG A 387 -14.76 21.17 -8.82
CA ARG A 387 -15.35 22.01 -7.76
C ARG A 387 -16.87 22.11 -7.86
N ALA A 388 -17.41 22.37 -9.05
CA ALA A 388 -18.85 22.49 -9.24
C ALA A 388 -19.60 21.22 -8.80
N LYS A 389 -19.00 20.04 -9.03
CA LYS A 389 -19.52 18.74 -8.60
C LYS A 389 -19.64 18.61 -7.06
N LEU A 390 -18.84 19.35 -6.30
CA LEU A 390 -18.94 19.43 -4.83
C LEU A 390 -19.86 20.54 -4.34
N MET A 391 -20.03 21.61 -5.12
CA MET A 391 -20.85 22.76 -4.74
C MET A 391 -22.35 22.53 -4.95
N ASN A 392 -22.73 21.70 -5.92
CA ASN A 392 -24.11 21.52 -6.35
C ASN A 392 -24.91 20.53 -5.48
N ASP A 393 -24.82 20.54 -4.14
CA ASP A 393 -25.75 19.84 -3.21
C ASP A 393 -26.28 18.42 -3.57
N GLY A 394 -25.63 17.67 -4.46
CA GLY A 394 -26.17 16.44 -5.07
C GLY A 394 -27.08 16.63 -6.29
N SER A 395 -27.44 17.85 -6.69
CA SER A 395 -28.26 18.13 -7.88
C SER A 395 -27.45 18.05 -9.19
N TRP A 396 -27.14 16.82 -9.61
CA TRP A 396 -26.59 16.54 -10.93
C TRP A 396 -27.68 16.76 -11.99
N ARG A 397 -27.52 17.78 -12.83
CA ARG A 397 -28.32 17.88 -14.06
C ARG A 397 -27.89 16.73 -14.96
N GLU A 398 -28.77 15.75 -15.18
CA GLU A 398 -28.63 14.80 -16.27
C GLU A 398 -28.39 15.60 -17.55
N ARG A 399 -27.18 15.49 -18.12
CA ARG A 399 -26.96 15.93 -19.49
C ARG A 399 -27.79 14.97 -20.34
N GLY A 400 -28.95 15.44 -20.79
CA GLY A 400 -29.76 14.74 -21.79
C GLY A 400 -28.92 14.40 -23.03
N PRO A 401 -29.34 13.40 -23.82
CA PRO A 401 -28.56 12.91 -24.94
C PRO A 401 -28.17 14.06 -25.88
N GLN A 402 -26.87 14.17 -26.17
CA GLN A 402 -26.37 15.17 -27.11
C GLN A 402 -27.03 14.97 -28.49
N PRO A 403 -27.31 16.07 -29.23
CA PRO A 403 -27.86 15.95 -30.57
C PRO A 403 -26.84 15.28 -31.48
N THR A 404 -27.19 14.12 -32.02
CA THR A 404 -26.44 13.47 -33.11
C THR A 404 -26.36 14.44 -34.29
N ALA A 405 -25.15 14.79 -34.70
CA ALA A 405 -24.90 15.53 -35.93
C ALA A 405 -25.54 14.77 -37.12
N ARG A 406 -26.39 15.47 -37.89
CA ARG A 406 -27.01 14.92 -39.10
C ARG A 406 -25.94 14.59 -40.15
N PRO A 407 -25.91 13.40 -40.73
CA PRO A 407 -25.23 13.16 -41.99
C PRO A 407 -26.07 13.73 -43.14
N THR A 408 -25.42 14.45 -44.04
CA THR A 408 -25.95 14.89 -45.33
C THR A 408 -26.25 13.69 -46.23
N SER A 409 -27.34 13.81 -46.98
CA SER A 409 -27.94 12.86 -47.91
C SER A 409 -27.02 12.32 -49.02
N ALA A 410 -27.02 11.01 -49.24
CA ALA A 410 -26.96 10.40 -50.58
C ALA A 410 -27.38 8.91 -50.57
N SER A 411 -28.37 8.61 -51.42
CA SER A 411 -28.71 7.34 -52.11
C SER A 411 -28.94 6.02 -51.32
N GLU A 412 -30.20 5.55 -51.35
CA GLU A 412 -30.63 4.17 -51.05
C GLU A 412 -30.15 3.16 -52.11
N PRO A 413 -29.94 1.88 -51.72
CA PRO A 413 -30.64 0.77 -52.38
C PRO A 413 -31.07 -0.34 -51.36
N PRO A 414 -31.66 -1.48 -51.78
CA PRO A 414 -33.04 -1.85 -51.47
C PRO A 414 -33.19 -2.76 -50.25
N ARG A 415 -34.44 -2.79 -49.76
CA ARG A 415 -34.99 -3.69 -48.75
C ARG A 415 -34.88 -5.15 -49.19
N ASP A 416 -34.27 -5.99 -48.35
CA ASP A 416 -34.73 -7.35 -48.01
C ASP A 416 -33.68 -8.07 -47.14
N ALA A 417 -33.90 -8.13 -45.82
CA ALA A 417 -33.41 -9.19 -44.92
C ALA A 417 -34.07 -9.05 -43.53
N PRO A 418 -34.42 -10.15 -42.85
CA PRO A 418 -35.28 -10.15 -41.67
C PRO A 418 -34.56 -9.68 -40.40
N ALA A 419 -35.32 -9.04 -39.51
CA ALA A 419 -34.88 -8.63 -38.18
C ALA A 419 -34.52 -9.84 -37.30
N PRO A 420 -33.37 -9.84 -36.59
CA PRO A 420 -33.15 -10.78 -35.50
C PRO A 420 -33.78 -10.24 -34.21
N GLU A 421 -34.54 -11.12 -33.55
CA GLU A 421 -35.20 -10.94 -32.27
C GLU A 421 -34.28 -10.38 -31.18
N LEU A 422 -34.76 -9.33 -30.51
CA LEU A 422 -34.20 -8.84 -29.26
C LEU A 422 -34.50 -9.85 -28.15
N SER A 423 -33.50 -10.64 -27.76
CA SER A 423 -33.55 -11.48 -26.56
C SER A 423 -33.59 -10.60 -25.30
N GLU A 424 -34.74 -10.56 -24.64
CA GLU A 424 -35.03 -9.93 -23.33
C GLU A 424 -34.25 -10.55 -22.14
N THR A 425 -32.95 -10.80 -22.26
CA THR A 425 -32.17 -11.47 -21.20
C THR A 425 -31.19 -10.58 -20.45
N ALA A 426 -30.94 -9.34 -20.89
CA ALA A 426 -30.02 -8.42 -20.18
C ALA A 426 -30.70 -7.62 -19.04
N SER A 427 -31.98 -7.25 -19.18
CA SER A 427 -32.70 -6.47 -18.16
C SER A 427 -33.27 -7.33 -17.01
N ALA A 428 -33.43 -8.63 -17.21
CA ALA A 428 -33.93 -9.54 -16.17
C ALA A 428 -32.83 -10.01 -15.19
N MET A 429 -31.56 -10.03 -15.61
CA MET A 429 -30.43 -10.40 -14.72
C MET A 429 -30.07 -9.29 -13.72
N SER A 430 -30.28 -8.02 -14.08
CA SER A 430 -30.00 -6.87 -13.18
C SER A 430 -31.06 -6.67 -12.09
N ILE A 431 -32.25 -7.28 -12.23
CA ILE A 431 -33.29 -7.28 -11.19
C ILE A 431 -33.15 -8.51 -10.27
N ARG A 432 -32.75 -9.68 -10.78
CA ARG A 432 -32.47 -10.88 -9.95
C ARG A 432 -31.20 -10.75 -9.09
N ALA A 433 -30.19 -9.99 -9.54
CA ALA A 433 -29.00 -9.70 -8.72
C ALA A 433 -29.30 -8.90 -7.43
N ARG A 434 -30.46 -8.24 -7.32
CA ARG A 434 -30.86 -7.50 -6.11
C ARG A 434 -31.42 -8.37 -5.00
N THR A 435 -31.68 -9.65 -5.26
CA THR A 435 -32.32 -10.55 -4.28
C THR A 435 -31.45 -11.70 -3.77
N GLU A 436 -30.29 -11.98 -4.37
CA GLU A 436 -29.43 -13.11 -3.98
C GLU A 436 -27.94 -12.77 -3.74
N GLY A 437 -27.58 -11.49 -3.68
CA GLY A 437 -26.20 -11.02 -3.46
C GLY A 437 -25.84 -10.63 -2.03
N ARG A 438 -26.58 -11.05 -1.01
CA ARG A 438 -26.09 -10.98 0.37
C ARG A 438 -25.23 -12.22 0.60
N THR A 439 -23.93 -12.14 0.28
CA THR A 439 -22.95 -13.00 0.94
C THR A 439 -23.23 -12.91 2.42
N ASN A 440 -23.74 -14.01 2.97
CA ASN A 440 -24.35 -14.04 4.27
C ASN A 440 -23.27 -13.59 5.25
N ARG A 441 -23.44 -12.46 5.94
CA ARG A 441 -22.45 -11.93 6.89
C ARG A 441 -21.96 -13.02 7.86
N ILE A 442 -22.82 -13.99 8.14
CA ILE A 442 -22.54 -15.20 8.93
C ILE A 442 -21.58 -16.17 8.22
N GLU A 443 -21.68 -16.39 6.91
CA GLU A 443 -20.73 -17.22 6.15
C GLU A 443 -19.36 -16.58 6.02
N TYR A 444 -19.29 -15.26 5.83
CA TYR A 444 -18.02 -14.52 5.87
C TYR A 444 -17.40 -14.55 7.28
N ILE A 445 -18.19 -14.35 8.33
CA ILE A 445 -17.72 -14.51 9.71
C ILE A 445 -17.23 -15.95 9.97
N ARG A 446 -17.87 -16.96 9.38
CA ARG A 446 -17.44 -18.36 9.46
C ARG A 446 -16.17 -18.64 8.63
N SER A 447 -15.94 -17.93 7.53
CA SER A 447 -14.74 -18.10 6.68
C SER A 447 -13.49 -17.40 7.22
N LEU A 448 -13.66 -16.34 8.01
CA LEU A 448 -12.57 -15.60 8.67
C LEU A 448 -11.76 -16.45 9.68
N GLY A 449 -12.25 -17.65 10.01
CA GLY A 449 -11.61 -18.57 10.94
C GLY A 449 -11.67 -18.09 12.40
N PRO A 450 -11.46 -18.99 13.38
CA PRO A 450 -11.67 -18.67 14.79
C PRO A 450 -10.77 -17.55 15.32
N ALA A 451 -9.58 -17.36 14.73
CA ALA A 451 -8.61 -16.36 15.16
C ALA A 451 -9.01 -14.91 14.82
N ALA A 452 -9.57 -14.67 13.62
CA ALA A 452 -10.00 -13.34 13.21
C ALA A 452 -11.26 -12.89 13.97
N LEU A 453 -12.16 -13.83 14.27
CA LEU A 453 -13.33 -13.62 15.13
C LEU A 453 -12.95 -13.19 16.55
N LEU A 454 -11.96 -13.84 17.16
CA LEU A 454 -11.45 -13.48 18.49
C LEU A 454 -10.76 -12.10 18.48
N TYR A 455 -10.03 -11.79 17.42
CA TYR A 455 -9.34 -10.51 17.24
C TYR A 455 -10.33 -9.34 17.08
N MET A 456 -11.39 -9.51 16.28
CA MET A 456 -12.46 -8.49 16.12
C MET A 456 -13.26 -8.24 17.41
N GLN A 457 -13.26 -9.19 18.34
CA GLN A 457 -13.91 -9.09 19.65
C GLN A 457 -12.95 -8.62 20.76
N GLY A 458 -11.72 -8.22 20.43
CA GLY A 458 -10.74 -7.73 21.39
C GLY A 458 -10.17 -8.81 22.33
N LYS A 459 -10.28 -10.10 21.97
CA LYS A 459 -9.72 -11.23 22.71
C LYS A 459 -8.41 -11.70 22.08
N ASP A 460 -7.45 -12.12 22.90
CA ASP A 460 -6.14 -12.64 22.44
C ASP A 460 -6.30 -14.03 21.82
N PRO A 461 -6.07 -14.20 20.50
CA PRO A 461 -6.27 -15.48 19.81
C PRO A 461 -5.29 -16.57 20.24
N ARG A 462 -4.21 -16.23 20.95
CA ARG A 462 -3.21 -17.19 21.46
C ARG A 462 -3.74 -18.06 22.61
N ARG A 463 -4.82 -17.65 23.28
CA ARG A 463 -5.34 -18.38 24.46
C ARG A 463 -6.25 -19.56 24.12
N THR A 464 -6.72 -19.69 22.88
CA THR A 464 -7.82 -20.63 22.56
C THR A 464 -7.61 -21.48 21.30
N LEU A 465 -6.54 -21.30 20.53
CA LEU A 465 -6.28 -22.11 19.33
C LEU A 465 -4.91 -22.79 19.41
N ARG A 466 -4.90 -24.05 19.86
CA ARG A 466 -3.83 -24.99 19.50
C ARG A 466 -4.15 -25.55 18.11
N GLY A 467 -3.26 -25.34 17.15
CA GLY A 467 -3.25 -26.04 15.86
C GLY A 467 -3.79 -25.23 14.67
N ARG A 468 -3.00 -25.23 13.59
CA ARG A 468 -3.15 -24.62 12.25
C ARG A 468 -2.82 -23.13 12.10
N VAL A 469 -1.51 -22.89 12.02
CA VAL A 469 -0.89 -21.88 11.13
C VAL A 469 -0.09 -22.70 10.11
N ASP A 470 -0.78 -23.37 9.19
CA ASP A 470 -0.14 -24.22 8.19
C ASP A 470 -0.36 -23.62 6.80
N ASP A 471 0.32 -22.51 6.54
CA ASP A 471 0.81 -22.16 5.20
C ASP A 471 2.24 -21.54 5.28
N ASP A 472 2.96 -21.90 6.36
CA ASP A 472 4.37 -21.62 6.60
C ASP A 472 5.27 -22.71 5.96
N THR A 473 4.94 -23.15 4.74
CA THR A 473 5.60 -24.30 4.11
C THR A 473 7.10 -24.13 3.85
N MET A 474 7.71 -22.96 4.10
CA MET A 474 9.16 -22.73 4.01
C MET A 474 9.67 -21.73 5.07
N GLY A 475 9.66 -22.12 6.35
CA GLY A 475 10.57 -21.57 7.35
C GLY A 475 10.28 -20.18 7.92
N GLY A 476 9.07 -19.64 7.74
CA GLY A 476 8.69 -18.30 8.20
C GLY A 476 8.79 -17.22 7.11
N ILE A 477 8.14 -16.07 7.32
CA ILE A 477 8.02 -15.02 6.29
C ILE A 477 9.38 -14.62 5.75
N GLY A 478 9.54 -14.74 4.43
CA GLY A 478 10.68 -14.17 3.70
C GLY A 478 12.07 -14.73 4.04
N ILE A 479 12.17 -15.76 4.88
CA ILE A 479 13.44 -16.45 5.17
C ILE A 479 13.95 -17.16 3.92
N ASP A 480 15.25 -17.05 3.66
CA ASP A 480 15.90 -17.76 2.55
C ASP A 480 15.67 -19.28 2.69
N PRO A 481 15.06 -19.95 1.68
CA PRO A 481 14.86 -21.39 1.69
C PRO A 481 16.10 -22.21 2.00
N SER A 482 17.28 -21.79 1.52
CA SER A 482 18.55 -22.50 1.73
C SER A 482 18.96 -22.54 3.19
N ILE A 483 18.72 -21.46 3.94
CA ILE A 483 19.02 -21.36 5.37
C ILE A 483 18.09 -22.28 6.17
N TRP A 484 16.81 -22.32 5.81
CA TRP A 484 15.87 -23.23 6.46
C TRP A 484 16.23 -24.70 6.21
N ILE A 485 16.61 -25.06 4.98
CA ILE A 485 17.08 -26.41 4.64
C ILE A 485 18.33 -26.76 5.45
N GLN A 486 19.31 -25.85 5.57
CA GLN A 486 20.52 -26.05 6.38
C GLN A 486 20.20 -26.19 7.89
N GLN A 487 19.28 -25.39 8.42
CA GLN A 487 18.84 -25.47 9.82
C GLN A 487 18.14 -26.81 10.11
N LYS A 488 17.30 -27.31 9.19
CA LYS A 488 16.70 -28.65 9.30
C LYS A 488 17.73 -29.77 9.19
N ALA A 489 18.71 -29.64 8.31
CA ALA A 489 19.81 -30.60 8.19
C ALA A 489 20.63 -30.68 9.48
N ASN A 490 20.88 -29.54 10.14
CA ASN A 490 21.56 -29.50 11.43
C ASN A 490 20.71 -30.05 12.59
N TYR A 491 19.37 -29.91 12.53
CA TYR A 491 18.45 -30.50 13.51
C TYR A 491 18.30 -32.02 13.37
N THR A 492 18.56 -32.57 12.18
CA THR A 492 18.51 -34.02 11.90
C THR A 492 19.86 -34.72 12.08
N GLY A 493 20.90 -33.98 12.50
CA GLY A 493 22.27 -34.47 12.69
C GLY A 493 22.64 -34.88 14.13
N ILE A 494 21.67 -35.21 14.99
CA ILE A 494 21.94 -35.78 16.32
C ILE A 494 21.43 -37.23 16.36
N ASP A 495 22.34 -38.15 16.67
CA ASP A 495 22.25 -39.61 16.82
C ASP A 495 22.23 -40.48 15.55
N ALA A 496 23.40 -40.54 14.90
CA ALA A 496 23.84 -41.72 14.15
C ALA A 496 24.43 -42.80 15.08
N GLN A 497 23.63 -43.35 16.00
CA GLN A 497 23.92 -44.62 16.68
C GLN A 497 22.63 -45.34 17.08
N THR A 498 21.93 -45.92 16.09
CA THR A 498 21.23 -47.21 16.24
C THR A 498 20.85 -47.70 14.84
N SER A 499 21.38 -48.85 14.44
CA SER A 499 20.99 -49.55 13.22
C SER A 499 19.49 -49.91 13.23
N PRO A 500 18.79 -49.87 12.09
CA PRO A 500 17.39 -50.26 12.02
C PRO A 500 17.27 -51.79 11.97
N GLN A 501 16.62 -52.39 12.97
CA GLN A 501 16.05 -53.73 12.80
C GLN A 501 14.85 -53.62 11.84
N MET A 502 14.97 -54.32 10.71
CA MET A 502 13.88 -54.59 9.77
C MET A 502 12.67 -55.20 10.51
N MET A 503 11.54 -54.50 10.53
CA MET A 503 10.24 -55.15 10.73
C MET A 503 9.77 -55.71 9.38
N ASN A 504 9.91 -57.02 9.20
CA ASN A 504 9.19 -57.75 8.16
C ASN A 504 7.70 -57.75 8.51
N TYR A 505 6.88 -57.17 7.63
CA TYR A 505 5.48 -57.50 7.52
C TYR A 505 5.36 -58.85 6.83
N ASP A 506 4.77 -59.84 7.50
CA ASP A 506 4.30 -61.05 6.83
C ASP A 506 2.83 -61.35 7.13
N HIS A 507 2.18 -61.80 6.07
CA HIS A 507 0.75 -61.93 5.87
C HIS A 507 0.09 -62.98 6.79
N LYS A 508 -1.12 -62.65 7.24
CA LYS A 508 -2.07 -63.61 7.81
C LYS A 508 -2.51 -64.65 6.77
N ALA A 509 -2.20 -65.91 7.03
CA ALA A 509 -3.01 -67.06 6.61
C ALA A 509 -3.15 -68.01 7.81
N ALA A 510 -4.37 -68.48 8.05
CA ALA A 510 -4.74 -69.40 9.14
C ALA A 510 -4.89 -70.84 8.59
N PRO A 511 -5.19 -71.87 9.42
CA PRO A 511 -4.21 -72.63 10.19
C PRO A 511 -4.28 -74.15 9.92
N ALA A 512 -3.20 -74.91 10.19
CA ALA A 512 -3.29 -76.36 10.38
C ALA A 512 -2.16 -76.94 11.26
N SER A 513 -2.59 -77.58 12.35
CA SER A 513 -2.08 -78.79 13.01
C SER A 513 -0.58 -78.99 13.31
N SER A 514 -0.33 -79.06 14.63
CA SER A 514 0.35 -80.14 15.36
C SER A 514 1.86 -80.41 15.23
N ALA A 515 2.48 -80.39 16.42
CA ALA A 515 3.43 -81.37 16.97
C ALA A 515 4.95 -81.21 16.74
N LYS A 516 5.61 -81.01 17.89
CA LYS A 516 6.79 -81.74 18.42
C LYS A 516 8.20 -81.49 17.84
N SER A 517 9.01 -80.92 18.74
CA SER A 517 10.30 -81.43 19.26
C SER A 517 11.59 -81.41 18.42
N SER A 518 12.59 -80.75 19.04
CA SER A 518 13.96 -81.22 19.34
C SER A 518 15.07 -81.25 18.29
N GLY A 519 16.27 -80.84 18.74
CA GLY A 519 17.59 -81.24 18.21
C GLY A 519 18.30 -80.14 17.42
N ALA A 520 19.19 -79.31 17.97
CA ALA A 520 20.56 -79.57 18.44
C ALA A 520 21.63 -79.70 17.33
N ARG A 521 22.73 -78.94 17.53
CA ARG A 521 24.12 -79.05 16.98
C ARG A 521 24.34 -78.53 15.55
N ARG A 522 25.52 -78.09 15.12
CA ARG A 522 26.79 -77.49 15.64
C ARG A 522 27.71 -77.40 14.38
N ALA A 523 28.79 -76.61 14.45
CA ALA A 523 29.98 -76.62 13.55
C ALA A 523 29.79 -75.90 12.18
N SER A 524 30.55 -74.90 11.72
CA SER A 524 31.99 -74.49 11.74
C SER A 524 32.63 -74.63 10.34
N SER A 525 33.71 -73.86 10.11
CA SER A 525 34.67 -73.85 8.97
C SER A 525 34.24 -73.00 7.77
N SER A 526 34.83 -71.81 7.52
CA SER A 526 36.20 -71.47 7.06
C SER A 526 36.46 -71.81 5.59
N GLY A 527 36.82 -70.79 4.80
CA GLY A 527 37.32 -70.95 3.44
C GLY A 527 37.87 -69.62 2.90
N VAL A 528 39.20 -69.56 2.83
CA VAL A 528 40.06 -68.50 2.27
C VAL A 528 40.16 -68.66 0.75
N GLY A 529 40.40 -67.56 0.01
CA GLY A 529 40.77 -67.61 -1.40
C GLY A 529 41.21 -66.25 -1.98
N ASP A 530 42.53 -66.08 -2.03
CA ASP A 530 43.38 -65.17 -2.85
C ASP A 530 42.96 -65.04 -4.34
N ALA A 531 43.45 -64.18 -5.24
CA ALA A 531 44.24 -62.94 -5.30
C ALA A 531 44.40 -62.56 -6.81
N HIS A 532 44.93 -61.35 -7.11
CA HIS A 532 45.59 -60.89 -8.37
C HIS A 532 44.72 -60.76 -9.65
N ASP A 533 44.86 -59.80 -10.58
CA ASP A 533 45.95 -58.97 -11.16
C ASP A 533 45.37 -57.63 -11.73
N ARG A 534 46.04 -56.46 -11.71
CA ARG A 534 46.97 -55.85 -12.72
C ARG A 534 46.47 -55.95 -14.18
N ALA A 535 46.55 -54.98 -15.09
CA ALA A 535 47.16 -53.64 -15.22
C ALA A 535 46.65 -53.00 -16.56
N SER A 536 46.83 -51.67 -16.72
CA SER A 536 47.09 -50.83 -17.93
C SER A 536 46.39 -51.14 -19.28
N THR A 537 45.99 -50.21 -20.15
CA THR A 537 46.73 -49.06 -20.75
C THR A 537 45.78 -48.28 -21.69
N GLU A 538 45.98 -46.96 -21.76
CA GLU A 538 45.92 -46.04 -22.93
C GLU A 538 44.93 -46.26 -24.10
N ASN A 539 44.17 -45.20 -24.46
CA ASN A 539 44.41 -44.48 -25.73
C ASN A 539 43.69 -43.13 -25.81
N SER A 540 44.34 -42.18 -26.47
CA SER A 540 43.92 -40.82 -26.83
C SER A 540 43.00 -40.80 -28.07
N ASP A 541 42.22 -39.72 -28.25
CA ASP A 541 42.34 -38.81 -29.41
C ASP A 541 41.21 -37.76 -29.53
N ARG A 542 41.66 -36.50 -29.65
CA ARG A 542 41.31 -35.40 -30.58
C ARG A 542 39.87 -34.86 -30.76
N GLU A 543 39.77 -33.57 -30.44
CA GLU A 543 39.36 -32.43 -31.29
C GLU A 543 38.25 -32.62 -32.34
N ASN A 544 37.20 -31.79 -32.25
CA ASN A 544 36.90 -30.88 -33.36
C ASN A 544 36.14 -29.62 -32.90
N SER A 545 36.45 -28.51 -33.59
CA SER A 545 35.92 -27.16 -33.40
C SER A 545 34.83 -26.83 -34.43
N GLN A 546 34.07 -25.75 -34.15
CA GLN A 546 33.27 -24.92 -35.07
C GLN A 546 31.93 -25.46 -35.58
N ASN A 547 30.82 -24.88 -35.09
CA ASN A 547 30.11 -23.81 -35.78
C ASN A 547 29.21 -23.02 -34.82
#